data_AF-A0AAU5CZC1-F1
#
_entry.id   AF-A0AAU5CZC1-F1
#
_cell.length_a   1.000
_cell.length_b   1.000
_cell.length_c   1.000
_cell.angle_alpha   90.00
_cell.angle_beta   90.00
_cell.angle_gamma   90.00
#
_symmetry.space_group_name_H-M   'P 1'
#
loop_
_entity.id
_entity.type
_entity.pdbx_description
1 polymer ?
#
loop_
_entity_poly.entity_id
_entity_poly.type
_entity_poly.pdbx_seq_one_letter_code
_entity_poly.pdbx_strand_id
1 'polypeptide(L)'
;MNIPYGDDTSHDQRWAETVMNALAAGPDAQAALGEALGTTGDLKIEHAQRRAEALRAAAMGLPPAACALAAGIPERMLTDWQAADAPFAAAMAAAHALAQAHDLTGPQPPATPVALGLFLQALGKGAGLAAAGDAVGLTRQRLNRLKDRNPPVARLIAAAQQSARTTRTRPAGKPYTYRLVRRDVPPADHPQ
;
A
#
# COMPACT_ATOMS: atom_id res chain seq x y z
N MET A 1 19.85 -43.05 -10.14
CA MET A 1 20.29 -41.98 -9.21
C MET A 1 19.22 -40.90 -9.18
N ASN A 2 18.45 -40.83 -8.11
CA ASN A 2 17.45 -39.77 -7.89
C ASN A 2 18.12 -38.62 -7.14
N ILE A 3 18.11 -37.43 -7.72
CA ILE A 3 18.50 -36.19 -7.04
C ILE A 3 17.27 -35.71 -6.24
N PRO A 4 17.41 -35.34 -4.95
CA PRO A 4 16.28 -34.92 -4.15
C PRO A 4 15.79 -33.53 -4.60
N TYR A 5 14.57 -33.48 -5.12
CA TYR A 5 13.85 -32.28 -5.59
C TYR A 5 13.30 -31.41 -4.43
N GLY A 6 14.05 -31.29 -3.33
CA GLY A 6 13.57 -30.72 -2.05
C GLY A 6 14.04 -29.30 -1.72
N ASP A 7 15.08 -28.79 -2.38
CA ASP A 7 15.78 -27.57 -1.92
C ASP A 7 15.28 -26.28 -2.62
N ASP A 8 14.95 -26.38 -3.91
CA ASP A 8 14.62 -25.22 -4.76
C ASP A 8 13.34 -24.49 -4.29
N THR A 9 12.33 -25.25 -3.86
CA THR A 9 11.08 -24.68 -3.34
C THR A 9 11.24 -23.96 -2.01
N SER A 10 12.22 -24.37 -1.18
CA SER A 10 12.49 -23.75 0.12
C SER A 10 13.28 -22.44 -0.06
N HIS A 11 14.21 -22.41 -1.01
CA HIS A 11 14.93 -21.20 -1.39
C HIS A 11 13.98 -20.13 -1.95
N ASP A 12 13.11 -20.51 -2.90
CA ASP A 12 12.13 -19.61 -3.51
C ASP A 12 11.12 -19.04 -2.51
N GLN A 13 10.70 -19.87 -1.54
CA GLN A 13 9.78 -19.44 -0.49
C GLN A 13 10.43 -18.39 0.42
N ARG A 14 11.68 -18.63 0.86
CA ARG A 14 12.43 -17.67 1.68
C ARG A 14 12.71 -16.36 0.93
N TRP A 15 12.99 -16.44 -0.37
CA TRP A 15 13.13 -15.26 -1.22
C TRP A 15 11.83 -14.46 -1.24
N ALA A 16 10.68 -15.11 -1.47
CA ALA A 16 9.39 -14.43 -1.53
C ALA A 16 9.03 -13.76 -0.19
N GLU A 17 9.29 -14.44 0.93
CA GLU A 17 9.11 -13.88 2.29
C GLU A 17 10.03 -12.68 2.53
N THR A 18 11.29 -12.76 2.10
CA THR A 18 12.25 -11.65 2.19
C THR A 18 11.77 -10.43 1.41
N VAL A 19 11.27 -10.63 0.19
CA VAL A 19 10.68 -9.55 -0.63
C VAL A 19 9.47 -8.94 0.06
N MET A 20 8.57 -9.76 0.60
CA MET A 20 7.39 -9.26 1.31
C MET A 20 7.76 -8.48 2.58
N ASN A 21 8.78 -8.92 3.31
CA ASN A 21 9.30 -8.20 4.48
C ASN A 21 9.92 -6.86 4.08
N ALA A 22 10.69 -6.83 2.98
CA ALA A 22 11.24 -5.58 2.46
C ALA A 22 10.15 -4.60 2.00
N LEU A 23 9.09 -5.10 1.36
CA LEU A 23 7.92 -4.29 0.97
C LEU A 23 7.16 -3.73 2.18
N ALA A 24 7.14 -4.45 3.30
CA ALA A 24 6.51 -4.01 4.54
C ALA A 24 7.39 -3.06 5.36
N ALA A 25 8.71 -3.20 5.31
CA ALA A 25 9.66 -2.39 6.07
C ALA A 25 9.78 -0.93 5.57
N GLY A 26 9.42 -0.66 4.31
CA GLY A 26 9.52 0.70 3.73
C GLY A 26 8.73 1.76 4.52
N PRO A 27 7.41 1.57 4.75
CA PRO A 27 6.61 2.43 5.61
C PRO A 27 7.16 2.59 7.04
N ASP A 28 7.65 1.50 7.64
CA ASP A 28 8.20 1.52 9.00
C ASP A 28 9.50 2.36 9.07
N ALA A 29 10.35 2.23 8.06
CA ALA A 29 11.56 3.05 7.94
C ALA A 29 11.21 4.54 7.80
N GLN A 30 10.18 4.88 7.03
CA GLN A 30 9.74 6.27 6.91
C GLN A 30 9.12 6.83 8.19
N ALA A 31 8.36 6.01 8.93
CA ALA A 31 7.86 6.42 10.24
C ALA A 31 9.00 6.70 11.22
N ALA A 32 10.03 5.85 11.26
CA ALA A 32 11.20 6.05 12.11
C ALA A 32 12.01 7.29 11.72
N LEU A 33 12.14 7.59 10.41
CA LEU A 33 12.78 8.82 9.95
C LEU A 33 11.96 10.07 10.32
N GLY A 34 10.64 10.01 10.23
CA GLY A 34 9.75 11.08 10.68
C GLY A 34 9.88 11.34 12.20
N GLU A 35 10.01 10.28 12.99
CA GLU A 35 10.24 10.37 14.43
C GLU A 35 11.60 11.00 14.74
N ALA A 36 12.65 10.55 14.06
CA ALA A 36 13.99 11.12 14.21
C ALA A 36 14.07 12.60 13.83
N LEU A 37 13.29 13.04 12.85
CA LEU A 37 13.19 14.44 12.43
C LEU A 37 12.18 15.26 13.26
N GLY A 38 11.44 14.64 14.17
CA GLY A 38 10.37 15.29 14.94
C GLY A 38 9.19 15.77 14.09
N THR A 39 8.99 15.19 12.90
CA THR A 39 7.92 15.54 11.97
C THR A 39 6.71 14.60 12.04
N THR A 40 6.75 13.61 12.93
CA THR A 40 5.63 12.70 13.18
C THR A 40 4.38 13.48 13.60
N GLY A 41 3.30 13.34 12.81
CA GLY A 41 2.04 14.06 13.03
C GLY A 41 1.96 15.43 12.36
N ASP A 42 2.97 15.87 11.61
CA ASP A 42 2.86 17.06 10.76
C ASP A 42 2.07 16.73 9.48
N LEU A 43 0.78 17.10 9.50
CA LEU A 43 -0.14 16.88 8.39
C LEU A 43 0.34 17.49 7.06
N LYS A 44 1.11 18.59 7.10
CA LYS A 44 1.61 19.23 5.87
C LYS A 44 2.63 18.33 5.19
N ILE A 45 3.57 17.78 5.96
CA ILE A 45 4.61 16.86 5.47
C ILE A 45 3.97 15.54 5.04
N GLU A 46 3.05 15.00 5.83
CA GLU A 46 2.32 13.78 5.46
C GLU A 46 1.55 13.95 4.14
N HIS A 47 0.81 15.04 3.98
CA HIS A 47 0.08 15.30 2.73
C HIS A 47 1.02 15.49 1.54
N ALA A 48 2.16 16.17 1.72
CA ALA A 48 3.16 16.31 0.66
C ALA A 48 3.70 14.93 0.23
N GLN A 49 4.05 14.06 1.18
CA GLN A 49 4.52 12.70 0.88
C GLN A 49 3.46 11.88 0.15
N ARG A 50 2.21 11.89 0.63
CA ARG A 50 1.12 11.14 0.00
C ARG A 50 0.82 11.64 -1.41
N ARG A 51 0.89 12.95 -1.66
CA ARG A 51 0.79 13.52 -3.02
C ARG A 51 1.93 13.08 -3.93
N ALA A 52 3.16 13.04 -3.42
CA ALA A 52 4.32 12.56 -4.17
C ALA A 52 4.18 11.08 -4.57
N GLU A 53 3.68 10.23 -3.67
CA GLU A 53 3.40 8.82 -3.98
C GLU A 53 2.28 8.66 -5.03
N ALA A 54 1.22 9.47 -4.94
CA ALA A 54 0.17 9.50 -5.97
C ALA A 54 0.72 9.89 -7.36
N LEU A 55 1.57 10.92 -7.41
CA LEU A 55 2.22 11.39 -8.65
C LEU A 55 3.14 10.34 -9.23
N ARG A 56 3.95 9.69 -8.39
CA ARG A 56 4.83 8.59 -8.80
C ARG A 56 4.01 7.44 -9.39
N ALA A 57 2.92 7.06 -8.74
CA ALA A 57 2.04 6.02 -9.26
C ALA A 57 1.42 6.40 -10.61
N ALA A 58 0.96 7.64 -10.77
CA ALA A 58 0.41 8.15 -12.02
C ALA A 58 1.45 8.12 -13.16
N ALA A 59 2.70 8.52 -12.87
CA ALA A 59 3.81 8.48 -13.82
C ALA A 59 4.18 7.05 -14.25
N MET A 60 3.84 6.04 -13.44
CA MET A 60 4.02 4.62 -13.75
C MET A 60 2.81 4.01 -14.49
N GLY A 61 1.86 4.84 -14.93
CA GLY A 61 0.70 4.41 -15.73
C GLY A 61 -0.40 3.73 -14.93
N LEU A 62 -0.40 3.89 -13.60
CA LEU A 62 -1.40 3.28 -12.73
C LEU A 62 -2.74 4.04 -12.79
N PRO A 63 -3.88 3.35 -12.64
CA PRO A 63 -5.19 3.99 -12.60
C PRO A 63 -5.37 4.85 -11.32
N PRO A 64 -6.35 5.78 -11.28
CA PRO A 64 -6.60 6.64 -10.13
C PRO A 64 -6.75 5.89 -8.79
N ALA A 65 -7.46 4.76 -8.79
CA ALA A 65 -7.60 3.89 -7.62
C ALA A 65 -6.25 3.37 -7.09
N ALA A 66 -5.32 3.01 -7.98
CA ALA A 66 -3.97 2.61 -7.61
C ALA A 66 -3.11 3.78 -7.14
N CYS A 67 -3.28 4.97 -7.71
CA CYS A 67 -2.60 6.17 -7.23
C CYS A 67 -3.01 6.48 -5.79
N ALA A 68 -4.31 6.38 -5.48
CA ALA A 68 -4.82 6.55 -4.12
C ALA A 68 -4.30 5.46 -3.18
N LEU A 69 -4.28 4.19 -3.63
CA LEU A 69 -3.72 3.07 -2.87
C LEU A 69 -2.23 3.27 -2.57
N ALA A 70 -1.43 3.71 -3.55
CA ALA A 70 -0.01 3.99 -3.38
C ALA A 70 0.23 5.13 -2.38
N ALA A 71 -0.61 6.15 -2.41
CA ALA A 71 -0.61 7.25 -1.47
C ALA A 71 -1.17 6.89 -0.08
N GLY A 72 -1.73 5.68 0.09
CA GLY A 72 -2.34 5.26 1.35
C GLY A 72 -3.58 6.09 1.73
N ILE A 73 -4.31 6.63 0.75
CA ILE A 73 -5.50 7.45 0.95
C ILE A 73 -6.73 6.83 0.25
N PRO A 74 -7.95 7.16 0.70
CA PRO A 74 -9.16 6.81 -0.04
C PRO A 74 -9.19 7.52 -1.41
N GLU A 75 -9.73 6.85 -2.44
CA GLU A 75 -9.84 7.43 -3.78
C GLU A 75 -10.58 8.77 -3.79
N ARG A 76 -11.67 8.89 -3.01
CA ARG A 76 -12.39 10.16 -2.87
C ARG A 76 -11.48 11.32 -2.43
N MET A 77 -10.53 11.05 -1.54
CA MET A 77 -9.63 12.07 -1.01
C MET A 77 -8.64 12.53 -2.08
N LEU A 78 -8.21 11.63 -2.96
CA LEU A 78 -7.41 11.98 -4.13
C LEU A 78 -8.21 12.86 -5.11
N THR A 79 -9.49 12.56 -5.31
CA THR A 79 -10.41 13.40 -6.11
C THR A 79 -10.58 14.77 -5.48
N ASP A 80 -10.84 14.84 -4.18
CA ASP A 80 -11.01 16.09 -3.43
C ASP A 80 -9.74 16.96 -3.50
N TRP A 81 -8.56 16.34 -3.40
CA TRP A 81 -7.29 17.04 -3.55
C TRP A 81 -7.11 17.64 -4.94
N GLN A 82 -7.41 16.88 -6.00
CA GLN A 82 -7.32 17.40 -7.37
C GLN A 82 -8.34 18.52 -7.63
N ALA A 83 -9.53 18.45 -7.02
CA ALA A 83 -10.53 19.51 -7.13
C ALA A 83 -10.11 20.79 -6.39
N ALA A 84 -9.46 20.66 -5.23
CA ALA A 84 -9.07 21.79 -4.39
C ALA A 84 -7.72 22.44 -4.78
N ASP A 85 -6.83 21.68 -5.42
CA ASP A 85 -5.44 22.09 -5.70
C ASP A 85 -5.13 21.93 -7.20
N ALA A 86 -5.31 23.02 -7.94
CA ALA A 86 -5.09 23.06 -9.39
C ALA A 86 -3.64 22.72 -9.81
N PRO A 87 -2.58 23.22 -9.13
CA PRO A 87 -1.21 22.77 -9.37
C PRO A 87 -1.04 21.25 -9.24
N PHE A 88 -1.61 20.65 -8.19
CA PHE A 88 -1.54 19.20 -7.99
C PHE A 88 -2.28 18.43 -9.09
N ALA A 89 -3.47 18.88 -9.49
CA ALA A 89 -4.21 18.28 -10.60
C ALA A 89 -3.44 18.35 -11.93
N ALA A 90 -2.80 19.49 -12.22
CA ALA A 90 -1.97 19.65 -13.42
C ALA A 90 -0.76 18.69 -13.40
N ALA A 91 -0.12 18.51 -12.24
CA ALA A 91 0.97 17.56 -12.09
C ALA A 91 0.52 16.11 -12.30
N MET A 92 -0.65 15.73 -11.78
CA MET A 92 -1.24 14.40 -12.00
C MET A 92 -1.54 14.15 -13.48
N ALA A 93 -2.11 15.14 -14.18
CA ALA A 93 -2.38 15.06 -15.61
C ALA A 93 -1.08 14.91 -16.42
N ALA A 94 -0.05 15.69 -16.11
CA ALA A 94 1.26 15.60 -16.76
C ALA A 94 1.93 14.24 -16.51
N ALA A 95 1.84 13.71 -15.29
CA ALA A 95 2.34 12.38 -14.96
C ALA A 95 1.64 11.27 -15.77
N HIS A 96 0.32 11.34 -15.93
CA HIS A 96 -0.40 10.41 -16.79
C HIS A 96 -0.05 10.58 -18.28
N ALA A 97 0.13 11.81 -18.76
CA ALA A 97 0.58 12.06 -20.13
C ALA A 97 1.98 11.49 -20.38
N LEU A 98 2.89 11.59 -19.40
CA LEU A 98 4.21 10.96 -19.47
C LEU A 98 4.08 9.43 -19.56
N ALA A 99 3.24 8.82 -18.73
CA ALA A 99 3.00 7.39 -18.77
C ALA A 99 2.41 6.93 -20.12
N GLN A 100 1.50 7.73 -20.70
CA GLN A 100 0.95 7.49 -22.04
C GLN A 100 2.01 7.58 -23.12
N ALA A 101 2.86 8.60 -23.09
CA ALA A 101 3.94 8.79 -24.06
C ALA A 101 4.98 7.65 -24.04
N HIS A 102 5.08 6.91 -22.94
CA HIS A 102 5.99 5.78 -22.77
C HIS A 102 5.28 4.42 -22.80
N ASP A 103 4.05 4.34 -23.33
CA ASP A 103 3.26 3.10 -23.46
C ASP A 103 3.08 2.32 -22.15
N LEU A 104 3.14 3.03 -21.01
CA LEU A 104 2.88 2.46 -19.68
C LEU A 104 1.39 2.35 -19.40
N THR A 105 0.54 2.96 -20.23
CA THR A 105 -0.92 2.90 -20.18
C THR A 105 -1.48 2.24 -21.43
N GLY A 106 -2.71 1.70 -21.37
CA GLY A 106 -3.40 1.14 -22.53
C GLY A 106 -4.31 -0.03 -22.17
N PRO A 107 -4.82 -0.81 -23.14
CA PRO A 107 -5.64 -1.99 -22.90
C PRO A 107 -4.84 -3.20 -22.37
N GLN A 108 -3.52 -3.21 -22.56
CA GLN A 108 -2.59 -4.22 -22.07
C GLN A 108 -1.32 -3.55 -21.49
N PRO A 109 -1.45 -2.65 -20.49
CA PRO A 109 -0.32 -1.83 -20.00
C PRO A 109 0.73 -2.75 -19.38
N PRO A 110 2.05 -2.61 -19.55
CA PRO A 110 3.03 -3.57 -19.04
C PRO A 110 2.89 -3.87 -17.54
N ALA A 111 3.17 -5.12 -17.13
CA ALA A 111 3.16 -5.46 -15.71
C ALA A 111 4.44 -4.88 -15.07
N THR A 112 4.30 -3.75 -14.38
CA THR A 112 5.43 -3.06 -13.76
C THR A 112 5.73 -3.60 -12.36
N PRO A 113 6.98 -3.51 -11.88
CA PRO A 113 7.32 -3.86 -10.50
C PRO A 113 6.51 -3.05 -9.47
N VAL A 114 6.16 -1.80 -9.80
CA VAL A 114 5.34 -0.93 -8.95
C VAL A 114 3.91 -1.47 -8.82
N ALA A 115 3.28 -1.84 -9.94
CA ALA A 115 1.95 -2.44 -9.93
C ALA A 115 1.93 -3.77 -9.15
N LEU A 116 2.94 -4.61 -9.35
CA LEU A 116 3.08 -5.88 -8.62
C LEU A 116 3.30 -5.64 -7.12
N GLY A 117 4.15 -4.68 -6.74
CA GLY A 117 4.39 -4.32 -5.34
C GLY A 117 3.12 -3.85 -4.64
N LEU A 118 2.34 -2.95 -5.26
CA LEU A 118 1.07 -2.47 -4.72
C LEU A 118 0.03 -3.58 -4.59
N PHE A 119 -0.05 -4.47 -5.59
CA PHE A 119 -0.91 -5.65 -5.55
C PHE A 119 -0.56 -6.57 -4.38
N LEU A 120 0.73 -6.87 -4.19
CA LEU A 120 1.22 -7.72 -3.10
C LEU A 120 1.01 -7.07 -1.73
N GLN A 121 1.20 -5.75 -1.61
CA GLN A 121 0.92 -5.00 -0.39
C GLN A 121 -0.57 -5.02 -0.04
N ALA A 122 -1.47 -4.81 -1.02
CA ALA A 122 -2.90 -4.90 -0.80
C ALA A 122 -3.31 -6.31 -0.35
N LEU A 123 -2.78 -7.34 -1.02
CA LEU A 123 -3.02 -8.73 -0.68
C LEU A 123 -2.48 -9.09 0.73
N GLY A 124 -1.28 -8.61 1.08
CA GLY A 124 -0.67 -8.77 2.40
C GLY A 124 -1.43 -8.06 3.52
N LYS A 125 -2.14 -6.97 3.22
CA LYS A 125 -3.08 -6.30 4.12
C LYS A 125 -4.45 -7.01 4.22
N GLY A 126 -4.64 -8.11 3.51
CA GLY A 126 -5.85 -8.93 3.56
C GLY A 126 -6.91 -8.62 2.51
N ALA A 127 -6.61 -7.78 1.51
CA ALA A 127 -7.50 -7.62 0.36
C ALA A 127 -7.67 -8.95 -0.39
N GLY A 128 -8.88 -9.23 -0.88
CA GLY A 128 -9.11 -10.38 -1.75
C GLY A 128 -8.33 -10.24 -3.06
N LEU A 129 -7.95 -11.37 -3.66
CA LEU A 129 -7.13 -11.40 -4.89
C LEU A 129 -7.78 -10.64 -6.07
N ALA A 130 -9.11 -10.67 -6.18
CA ALA A 130 -9.85 -9.87 -7.17
C ALA A 130 -9.77 -8.37 -6.85
N ALA A 131 -10.14 -7.97 -5.62
CA ALA A 131 -10.11 -6.57 -5.19
C ALA A 131 -8.70 -5.94 -5.29
N ALA A 132 -7.66 -6.70 -4.92
CA ALA A 132 -6.28 -6.26 -5.06
C ALA A 132 -5.88 -6.11 -6.54
N GLY A 133 -6.34 -7.01 -7.42
CA GLY A 133 -6.10 -6.92 -8.86
C GLY A 133 -6.81 -5.72 -9.49
N ASP A 134 -8.09 -5.52 -9.16
CA ASP A 134 -8.88 -4.40 -9.65
C ASP A 134 -8.28 -3.06 -9.23
N ALA A 135 -7.78 -2.96 -7.99
CA ALA A 135 -7.13 -1.76 -7.48
C ALA A 135 -5.91 -1.33 -8.30
N VAL A 136 -5.18 -2.27 -8.92
CA VAL A 136 -3.99 -2.00 -9.75
C VAL A 136 -4.22 -2.18 -11.26
N GLY A 137 -5.47 -2.36 -11.69
CA GLY A 137 -5.81 -2.55 -13.11
C GLY A 137 -5.36 -3.92 -13.68
N LEU A 138 -5.18 -4.94 -12.83
CA LEU A 138 -4.84 -6.30 -13.24
C LEU A 138 -6.10 -7.19 -13.27
N THR A 139 -6.56 -7.50 -14.49
CA THR A 139 -7.69 -8.43 -14.67
C THR A 139 -7.33 -9.85 -14.23
N ARG A 140 -8.34 -10.63 -13.82
CA ARG A 140 -8.17 -12.04 -13.41
C ARG A 140 -7.45 -12.88 -14.48
N GLN A 141 -7.84 -12.72 -15.74
CA GLN A 141 -7.21 -13.46 -16.85
C GLN A 141 -5.72 -13.13 -16.95
N ARG A 142 -5.37 -11.85 -16.78
CA ARG A 142 -4.00 -11.40 -16.84
C ARG A 142 -3.19 -11.89 -15.65
N LEU A 143 -3.75 -11.87 -14.46
CA LEU A 143 -3.12 -12.40 -13.26
C LEU A 143 -2.84 -13.91 -13.39
N ASN A 144 -3.79 -14.68 -13.95
CA ASN A 144 -3.57 -16.09 -14.25
C ASN A 144 -2.41 -16.26 -15.25
N ARG A 145 -2.43 -15.55 -16.37
CA ARG A 145 -1.30 -15.59 -17.34
C ARG A 145 0.04 -15.21 -16.70
N LEU A 146 0.04 -14.23 -15.80
CA LEU A 146 1.25 -13.77 -15.11
C LEU A 146 1.82 -14.87 -14.21
N LYS A 147 0.96 -15.57 -13.48
CA LYS A 147 1.32 -16.73 -12.64
C LYS A 147 1.83 -17.89 -13.50
N ASP A 148 1.13 -18.21 -14.58
CA ASP A 148 1.45 -19.35 -15.45
C ASP A 148 2.79 -19.15 -16.16
N ARG A 149 3.10 -17.91 -16.55
CA ARG A 149 4.36 -17.55 -17.24
C ARG A 149 5.53 -17.29 -16.28
N ASN A 150 5.27 -16.96 -15.02
CA ASN A 150 6.31 -16.56 -14.06
C ASN A 150 6.09 -17.25 -12.71
N PRO A 151 6.69 -18.43 -12.50
CA PRO A 151 6.63 -19.14 -11.22
C PRO A 151 7.01 -18.28 -9.99
N PRO A 152 8.00 -17.37 -10.05
CA PRO A 152 8.32 -16.49 -8.92
C PRO A 152 7.15 -15.59 -8.49
N VAL A 153 6.31 -15.14 -9.43
CA VAL A 153 5.13 -14.31 -9.13
C VAL A 153 4.10 -15.11 -8.33
N ALA A 154 3.90 -16.39 -8.67
CA ALA A 154 2.99 -17.25 -7.91
C ALA A 154 3.45 -17.43 -6.44
N ARG A 155 4.77 -17.50 -6.21
CA ARG A 155 5.35 -17.58 -4.86
C ARG A 155 5.17 -16.30 -4.06
N LEU A 156 5.39 -15.14 -4.68
CA LEU A 156 5.12 -13.83 -4.05
C LEU A 156 3.65 -13.70 -3.62
N ILE A 157 2.71 -14.16 -4.47
CA ILE A 157 1.28 -14.15 -4.15
C ILE A 157 0.98 -15.05 -2.95
N ALA A 158 1.55 -16.25 -2.91
CA ALA A 158 1.38 -17.17 -1.78
C ALA A 158 1.95 -16.58 -0.48
N ALA A 159 3.14 -15.98 -0.54
CA ALA A 159 3.76 -15.31 0.60
C ALA A 159 2.91 -14.13 1.10
N ALA A 160 2.40 -13.28 0.19
CA ALA A 160 1.50 -12.18 0.55
C ALA A 160 0.20 -12.68 1.23
N GLN A 161 -0.41 -13.74 0.72
CA GLN A 161 -1.59 -14.35 1.35
C GLN A 161 -1.27 -14.91 2.74
N GLN A 162 -0.08 -15.47 2.94
CA GLN A 162 0.36 -15.95 4.24
C GLN A 162 0.58 -14.80 5.23
N SER A 163 1.16 -13.68 4.77
CA SER A 163 1.31 -12.46 5.57
C SER A 163 -0.05 -11.87 6.01
N ALA A 164 -1.08 -11.94 5.17
CA ALA A 164 -2.43 -11.53 5.56
C ALA A 164 -3.00 -12.39 6.70
N ARG A 165 -2.75 -13.71 6.66
CA ARG A 165 -3.21 -14.64 7.69
C ARG A 165 -2.51 -14.42 9.03
N THR A 166 -1.19 -14.22 9.01
CA THR A 166 -0.43 -13.98 10.26
C THR A 166 -0.83 -12.65 10.92
N THR A 167 -1.09 -11.62 10.11
CA THR A 167 -1.57 -10.32 10.59
C THR A 167 -2.93 -10.44 11.27
N ARG A 168 -3.83 -11.26 10.72
CA ARG A 168 -5.16 -11.54 11.29
C ARG A 168 -5.10 -12.34 12.59
N THR A 169 -4.05 -13.13 12.80
CA THR A 169 -3.86 -13.93 14.03
C THR A 169 -3.14 -13.19 15.15
N ARG A 170 -2.62 -11.98 14.93
CA ARG A 170 -2.05 -11.18 16.02
C ARG A 170 -3.24 -10.69 16.87
N PRO A 171 -3.46 -11.20 18.10
CA PRO A 171 -4.55 -10.73 18.92
C PRO A 171 -4.31 -9.23 19.14
N ALA A 172 -5.26 -8.40 18.70
CA ALA A 172 -5.28 -6.99 19.06
C ALA A 172 -5.09 -6.95 20.59
N GLY A 173 -3.97 -6.36 21.03
CA GLY A 173 -3.72 -6.15 22.44
C GLY A 173 -4.99 -5.56 23.05
N LYS A 174 -5.44 -6.14 24.17
CA LYS A 174 -6.67 -5.78 24.88
C LYS A 174 -6.90 -4.26 24.77
N PRO A 175 -8.07 -3.81 24.29
CA PRO A 175 -8.34 -2.38 24.23
C PRO A 175 -8.20 -1.84 25.66
N TYR A 176 -7.29 -0.88 25.86
CA TYR A 176 -7.24 -0.10 27.09
C TYR A 176 -8.58 0.63 27.19
N THR A 177 -9.48 0.10 28.01
CA THR A 177 -10.72 0.76 28.37
C THR A 177 -10.35 1.99 29.19
N TYR A 178 -10.26 3.14 28.52
CA TYR A 178 -10.20 4.43 29.22
C TYR A 178 -11.46 4.56 30.07
N ARG A 179 -11.32 4.42 31.39
CA ARG A 179 -12.39 4.71 32.34
C ARG A 179 -12.37 6.22 32.56
N LEU A 180 -13.32 6.93 31.97
CA LEU A 180 -13.54 8.34 32.26
C LEU A 180 -13.91 8.46 33.74
N VAL A 181 -12.97 8.97 34.55
CA VAL A 181 -13.23 9.34 35.94
C VAL A 181 -13.92 10.70 35.91
N ARG A 182 -15.20 10.75 36.29
CA ARG A 182 -15.85 12.03 36.61
C ARG A 182 -15.11 12.63 37.80
N ARG A 183 -14.46 13.77 37.61
CA ARG A 183 -14.06 14.64 38.71
C ARG A 183 -15.29 15.43 39.11
N ASP A 184 -15.84 15.12 40.28
CA ASP A 184 -16.80 16.02 40.91
C ASP A 184 -16.05 17.33 41.21
N VAL A 185 -16.47 18.40 40.55
CA VAL A 185 -16.04 19.76 40.86
C VAL A 185 -16.84 20.17 42.10
N PRO A 186 -16.21 20.43 43.26
CA PRO A 186 -16.94 20.95 44.41
C PRO A 186 -17.50 22.34 44.06
N PRO A 187 -18.74 22.65 44.45
CA PRO A 187 -19.34 23.95 44.17
C PRO A 187 -18.50 25.07 44.78
N ALA A 188 -18.27 26.12 43.99
CA ALA A 188 -17.55 27.30 44.40
C ALA A 188 -18.32 28.01 45.53
N ASP A 189 -17.69 28.14 46.69
CA ASP A 189 -18.12 29.09 47.72
C ASP A 189 -17.94 30.51 47.17
N HIS A 190 -19.05 31.20 46.96
CA HIS A 190 -19.06 32.64 46.74
C HIS A 190 -19.02 33.35 48.11
N PRO A 191 -17.97 34.11 48.44
CA PRO A 191 -17.99 34.97 49.61
C PRO A 191 -18.86 36.23 49.33
N GLN A 192 -19.71 36.57 50.29
CA GLN A 192 -20.30 37.91 50.42
C GLN A 192 -19.31 38.86 51.07
#